data_AF-A0A3P7RT01-F1
#
_entry.id   AF-A0A3P7RT01-F1
#
_cell.length_a   1.000
_cell.length_b   1.000
_cell.length_c   1.000
_cell.angle_alpha   90.00
_cell.angle_beta   90.00
_cell.angle_gamma   90.00
#
_symmetry.space_group_name_H-M   'P 1'
#
loop_
_entity.id
_entity.type
_entity.pdbx_description
1 polymer ?
#
loop_
_entity_poly.entity_id
_entity_poly.type
_entity_poly.pdbx_seq_one_letter_code
_entity_poly.pdbx_strand_id
1 'polypeptide(L)'
;MWVVFIDCIGAGIVIATILWFASNNFLRRVDDQDVEWGYCFDVHLNAFFPMLMLLHVLLPLTFSHLIGFDSFLPRLLGNTIWFVAVVYYIYITFLGYTALPILKNTHIFLYPITFLFIFYVATVTAGWNISLTAMDFYHLRAENRQRGH
;
A
#
# COMPACT_ATOMS: atom_id res chain seq x y z
N MET A 1 -12.65 10.63 6.81
CA MET A 1 -12.00 11.89 6.36
C MET A 1 -10.50 11.89 6.62
N TRP A 2 -10.01 11.48 7.80
CA TRP A 2 -8.57 11.43 8.09
C TRP A 2 -7.76 10.55 7.11
N VAL A 3 -8.25 9.35 6.80
CA VAL A 3 -7.61 8.44 5.82
C VAL A 3 -7.51 9.04 4.41
N VAL A 4 -8.48 9.86 4.00
CA VAL A 4 -8.47 10.48 2.67
C VAL A 4 -7.52 11.67 2.65
N PHE A 5 -7.56 12.54 3.65
CA PHE A 5 -6.73 13.75 3.62
C PHE A 5 -5.27 13.50 4.02
N ILE A 6 -5.01 12.62 4.99
CA ILE A 6 -3.65 12.35 5.47
C ILE A 6 -3.02 11.20 4.69
N ASP A 7 -3.68 10.05 4.64
CA ASP A 7 -3.06 8.86 4.04
C ASP A 7 -3.09 8.90 2.52
N CYS A 8 -4.16 9.39 1.88
CA CYS A 8 -4.22 9.49 0.42
C CYS A 8 -3.50 10.74 -0.12
N ILE A 9 -3.88 11.95 0.32
CA ILE A 9 -3.28 13.17 -0.25
C ILE A 9 -1.86 13.40 0.28
N GLY A 10 -1.65 13.29 1.60
CA GLY A 10 -0.33 13.50 2.20
C GLY A 10 0.70 12.48 1.72
N ALA A 11 0.41 11.19 1.86
CA ALA A 11 1.32 10.15 1.35
C ALA A 11 1.42 10.19 -0.18
N GLY A 12 0.33 10.52 -0.88
CA GLY A 12 0.32 10.65 -2.33
C GLY A 12 1.25 11.72 -2.87
N ILE A 13 1.32 12.89 -2.24
CA ILE A 13 2.26 13.94 -2.62
C ILE A 13 3.71 13.45 -2.44
N VAL A 14 4.00 12.80 -1.31
CA VAL A 14 5.35 12.27 -1.03
C VAL A 14 5.72 11.19 -2.04
N ILE A 15 4.84 10.21 -2.26
CA ILE A 15 5.07 9.10 -3.18
C ILE A 15 5.19 9.61 -4.62
N ALA A 16 4.31 10.50 -5.06
CA ALA A 16 4.39 11.10 -6.40
C ALA A 16 5.72 11.83 -6.60
N THR A 17 6.21 12.55 -5.59
CA THR A 17 7.50 13.26 -5.66
C THR A 17 8.68 12.29 -5.73
N ILE A 18 8.67 11.22 -4.93
CA ILE A 18 9.71 10.18 -4.96
C ILE A 18 9.72 9.47 -6.32
N LEU A 19 8.55 9.06 -6.81
CA LEU A 19 8.42 8.34 -8.07
C LEU A 19 8.77 9.23 -9.27
N TRP A 20 8.37 10.51 -9.24
CA TRP A 20 8.75 11.51 -10.22
C TRP A 20 10.26 11.73 -10.28
N PHE A 21 10.91 11.86 -9.11
CA PHE A 21 12.35 11.96 -9.04
C PHE A 21 13.04 10.68 -9.55
N ALA A 22 12.56 9.51 -9.13
CA ALA A 22 13.13 8.23 -9.53
C ALA A 22 12.97 7.96 -11.04
N SER A 23 11.80 8.27 -11.61
CA SER A 23 11.51 8.05 -13.02
C SER A 23 12.39 8.91 -13.93
N ASN A 24 12.51 10.20 -13.62
CA ASN A 24 13.29 11.14 -14.42
C ASN A 24 14.81 10.92 -14.30
N ASN A 25 15.32 10.49 -13.14
CA ASN A 25 16.76 10.28 -12.96
C ASN A 25 17.26 8.90 -13.39
N PHE A 26 16.46 7.83 -13.23
CA PHE A 26 16.96 6.46 -13.40
C PHE A 26 16.30 5.68 -14.56
N LEU A 27 15.06 6.01 -14.91
CA LEU A 27 14.25 5.19 -15.82
C LEU A 27 14.04 5.84 -17.19
N ARG A 28 14.42 7.11 -17.36
CA ARG A 28 14.22 7.85 -18.62
C ARG A 28 15.03 7.22 -19.77
N ARG A 29 14.36 7.01 -20.90
CA ARG A 29 14.98 6.49 -22.14
C ARG A 29 15.36 7.63 -23.10
N VAL A 30 14.59 8.71 -23.12
CA VAL A 30 14.73 9.84 -24.05
C VAL A 30 14.88 11.12 -23.24
N ASP A 31 15.89 11.93 -23.53
CA ASP A 31 16.20 13.12 -22.74
C ASP A 31 15.31 14.34 -23.05
N ASP A 32 14.56 14.30 -24.15
CA ASP A 32 13.68 15.39 -24.59
C ASP A 32 12.32 15.44 -23.87
N GLN A 33 11.93 14.40 -23.13
CA GLN A 33 10.64 14.34 -22.43
C GLN A 33 10.75 13.82 -21.01
N ASP A 34 10.25 14.63 -20.07
CA ASP A 34 10.14 14.31 -18.66
C ASP A 34 8.79 13.68 -18.31
N VAL A 35 8.79 12.82 -17.29
CA VAL A 35 7.56 12.37 -16.66
C VAL A 35 6.96 13.52 -15.88
N GLU A 36 5.69 13.81 -16.15
CA GLU A 36 4.94 14.84 -15.44
C GLU A 36 4.64 14.42 -14.00
N TRP A 37 4.80 15.33 -13.05
CA TRP A 37 4.47 15.05 -11.65
C TRP A 37 2.98 14.70 -11.47
N GLY A 38 2.10 15.36 -12.24
CA GLY A 38 0.66 15.07 -12.23
C GLY A 38 0.33 13.63 -12.65
N TYR A 39 1.11 13.07 -13.57
CA TYR A 39 1.00 11.66 -13.95
C TYR A 39 1.40 10.73 -12.81
N CYS A 40 2.50 11.02 -12.11
CA CYS A 40 2.92 10.23 -10.95
C CYS A 40 1.86 10.24 -9.83
N PHE A 41 1.19 11.38 -9.63
CA PHE A 41 0.10 11.50 -8.68
C PHE A 41 -1.15 10.73 -9.12
N ASP A 42 -1.51 10.77 -10.40
CA ASP A 42 -2.63 9.97 -10.95
C ASP A 42 -2.38 8.46 -10.79
N VAL A 43 -1.17 7.99 -11.11
CA VAL A 43 -0.77 6.60 -10.88
C VAL A 43 -0.90 6.20 -9.41
N HIS A 44 -0.48 7.07 -8.47
CA HIS A 44 -0.66 6.84 -7.04
C HIS A 44 -2.14 6.69 -6.68
N LEU A 45 -3.02 7.58 -7.16
CA LEU A 45 -4.45 7.52 -6.88
C LEU A 45 -5.08 6.22 -7.42
N ASN A 46 -4.72 5.85 -8.65
CA ASN A 46 -5.18 4.61 -9.28
C ASN A 46 -4.72 3.36 -8.52
N ALA A 47 -3.49 3.35 -8.01
CA ALA A 47 -2.95 2.25 -7.21
C ALA A 47 -3.54 2.21 -5.79
N PHE A 48 -3.86 3.38 -5.21
CA PHE A 48 -4.39 3.52 -3.86
C PHE A 48 -5.83 3.01 -3.76
N PHE A 49 -6.65 3.17 -4.79
CA PHE A 49 -8.07 2.77 -4.75
C PHE A 49 -8.27 1.27 -4.44
N PRO A 50 -7.65 0.30 -5.14
CA PRO A 50 -7.75 -1.12 -4.80
C PRO A 50 -7.22 -1.45 -3.41
N MET A 51 -6.10 -0.83 -3.01
CA MET A 51 -5.54 -1.02 -1.66
C MET A 51 -6.54 -0.57 -0.59
N LEU A 52 -7.17 0.60 -0.77
CA LEU A 52 -8.17 1.12 0.14
C LEU A 52 -9.37 0.17 0.23
N MET A 53 -9.86 -0.36 -0.89
CA MET A 53 -10.95 -1.32 -0.90
C MET A 53 -10.62 -2.59 -0.10
N LEU A 54 -9.40 -3.12 -0.25
CA LEU A 54 -8.98 -4.31 0.51
C LEU A 54 -8.84 -4.03 2.01
N LEU A 55 -8.19 -2.94 2.38
CA LEU A 55 -7.85 -2.66 3.78
C LEU A 55 -8.97 -1.98 4.59
N HIS A 56 -9.80 -1.15 3.96
CA HIS A 56 -10.81 -0.36 4.67
C HIS A 56 -12.24 -0.84 4.43
N VAL A 57 -12.47 -1.70 3.42
CA VAL A 57 -13.78 -2.30 3.18
C VAL A 57 -13.73 -3.79 3.51
N LEU A 58 -12.88 -4.56 2.83
CA LEU A 58 -12.86 -6.01 2.97
C LEU A 58 -12.31 -6.47 4.34
N LEU A 59 -11.23 -5.86 4.81
CA LEU A 59 -10.59 -6.26 6.07
C LEU A 59 -11.55 -6.08 7.27
N PRO A 60 -12.23 -4.93 7.50
CA PRO A 60 -13.16 -4.79 8.63
C PRO A 60 -14.39 -5.70 8.51
N LEU A 61 -14.90 -5.93 7.29
CA LEU A 61 -16.03 -6.84 7.05
C LEU A 61 -15.69 -8.30 7.41
N THR A 62 -14.46 -8.71 7.12
CA THR A 62 -13.97 -10.07 7.43
C THR A 62 -13.41 -10.18 8.85
N PHE A 63 -13.15 -9.04 9.52
CA PHE A 63 -12.45 -9.03 10.80
C PHE A 63 -13.20 -9.78 11.90
N SER A 64 -14.47 -9.46 12.11
CA SER A 64 -15.32 -10.03 13.16
C SER A 64 -15.58 -11.53 13.00
N HIS A 65 -15.62 -12.02 11.76
CA HIS A 65 -15.99 -13.41 11.47
C HIS A 65 -14.78 -14.33 11.25
N LEU A 66 -13.66 -13.80 10.74
CA LEU A 66 -12.56 -14.64 10.25
C LEU A 66 -11.19 -14.27 10.83
N ILE A 67 -10.96 -13.03 11.29
CA ILE A 67 -9.59 -12.52 11.58
C ILE A 67 -9.36 -12.24 13.07
N GLY A 68 -10.42 -12.00 13.85
CA GLY A 68 -10.33 -11.61 15.27
C GLY A 68 -9.96 -12.72 16.26
N PHE A 69 -9.68 -13.94 15.79
CA PHE A 69 -9.36 -15.08 16.66
C PHE A 69 -7.85 -15.38 16.66
N ASP A 70 -7.31 -15.82 17.79
CA ASP A 70 -5.90 -16.21 17.91
C ASP A 70 -5.68 -17.65 17.40
N SER A 71 -5.91 -17.84 16.10
CA SER A 71 -5.71 -19.11 15.42
C SER A 71 -4.90 -18.89 14.14
N PHE A 72 -4.22 -19.93 13.67
CA PHE A 72 -3.35 -19.83 12.49
C PHE A 72 -4.08 -19.31 11.24
N LEU A 73 -5.31 -19.78 10.99
CA LEU A 73 -6.09 -19.42 9.81
C LEU A 73 -6.46 -17.92 9.75
N PRO A 74 -7.03 -17.31 10.81
CA PRO A 74 -7.19 -15.86 10.93
C PRO A 74 -5.93 -15.04 10.64
N ARG A 75 -4.78 -15.46 11.19
CA ARG A 75 -3.50 -14.78 10.98
C ARG A 75 -3.06 -14.86 9.52
N LEU A 76 -3.17 -16.05 8.92
CA LEU A 76 -2.86 -16.26 7.52
C LEU A 76 -3.74 -15.39 6.62
N LEU A 77 -5.05 -15.38 6.83
CA LEU A 77 -6.00 -14.61 6.04
C LEU A 77 -5.78 -13.10 6.20
N GLY A 78 -5.62 -12.62 7.44
CA GLY A 78 -5.34 -11.22 7.71
C GLY A 78 -4.05 -10.74 7.05
N ASN A 79 -2.94 -11.45 7.27
CA ASN A 79 -1.66 -11.11 6.66
C ASN A 79 -1.70 -11.25 5.13
N THR A 80 -2.49 -12.18 4.58
CA THR A 80 -2.70 -12.31 3.13
C THR A 80 -3.42 -11.09 2.56
N ILE A 81 -4.47 -10.59 3.21
CA ILE A 81 -5.17 -9.37 2.75
C ILE A 81 -4.22 -8.18 2.72
N TRP A 82 -3.39 -8.01 3.77
CA TRP A 82 -2.35 -6.98 3.80
C TRP A 82 -1.33 -7.14 2.68
N PHE A 83 -0.79 -8.35 2.51
CA PHE A 83 0.19 -8.64 1.47
C PHE A 83 -0.39 -8.37 0.07
N VAL A 84 -1.59 -8.87 -0.21
CA VAL A 84 -2.29 -8.68 -1.48
C VAL A 84 -2.56 -7.19 -1.74
N ALA A 85 -2.99 -6.42 -0.73
CA ALA A 85 -3.24 -4.99 -0.89
C ALA A 85 -1.97 -4.22 -1.31
N VAL A 86 -0.83 -4.51 -0.68
CA VAL A 86 0.44 -3.85 -1.01
C VAL A 86 0.97 -4.32 -2.38
N VAL A 87 0.84 -5.61 -2.69
CA VAL A 87 1.23 -6.15 -4.01
C VAL A 87 0.40 -5.52 -5.13
N TYR A 88 -0.92 -5.38 -4.95
CA TYR A 88 -1.76 -4.69 -5.92
C TYR A 88 -1.34 -3.25 -6.13
N TYR A 89 -1.04 -2.52 -5.05
CA TYR A 89 -0.57 -1.15 -5.16
C TYR A 89 0.71 -1.05 -6.00
N ILE A 90 1.70 -1.91 -5.74
CA ILE A 90 2.96 -1.93 -6.50
C ILE A 90 2.70 -2.32 -7.97
N TYR A 91 1.85 -3.31 -8.20
CA TYR A 91 1.54 -3.81 -9.54
C TYR A 91 0.84 -2.75 -10.41
N ILE A 92 -0.17 -2.05 -9.87
CA ILE A 92 -0.84 -0.96 -10.58
C ILE A 92 0.13 0.20 -10.84
N THR A 93 1.00 0.50 -9.88
CA THR A 93 2.07 1.51 -10.07
C THR A 93 2.97 1.12 -11.25
N PHE A 94 3.45 -0.12 -11.28
CA PHE A 94 4.26 -0.66 -12.39
C PHE A 94 3.52 -0.58 -13.73
N LEU A 95 2.23 -0.94 -13.75
CA LEU A 95 1.41 -0.90 -14.96
C LEU A 95 1.26 0.53 -15.49
N GLY A 96 1.04 1.51 -14.61
CA GLY A 96 1.02 2.93 -14.95
C GLY A 96 2.30 3.36 -15.63
N TYR A 97 3.46 3.19 -14.98
CA TYR A 97 4.74 3.60 -15.58
C TYR A 97 5.12 2.84 -16.86
N THR A 98 4.67 1.60 -17.02
CA THR A 98 4.93 0.83 -18.26
C THR A 98 4.11 1.33 -19.45
N ALA A 99 3.01 2.06 -19.22
CA ALA A 99 2.24 2.69 -20.29
C ALA A 99 2.98 3.88 -20.93
N LEU A 100 4.00 4.43 -20.27
CA LEU A 100 4.80 5.53 -20.79
C LEU A 100 5.97 5.00 -21.66
N PRO A 101 5.96 5.24 -22.99
CA PRO A 101 7.02 4.76 -23.88
C PRO A 101 8.37 5.47 -23.65
N ILE A 102 8.36 6.59 -22.92
CA ILE A 102 9.55 7.37 -22.54
C ILE A 102 10.39 6.69 -21.45
N LEU A 103 9.87 5.67 -20.76
CA LEU A 103 10.55 4.95 -19.69
C LEU A 103 11.10 3.60 -20.18
N LYS A 104 12.28 3.24 -19.69
CA LYS A 104 12.90 1.91 -19.84
C LYS A 104 13.05 1.25 -18.47
N ASN A 105 13.16 -0.07 -18.44
CA ASN A 105 13.42 -0.84 -17.23
C ASN A 105 12.40 -0.63 -16.10
N THR A 106 11.12 -0.43 -16.44
CA THR A 106 10.04 -0.24 -15.45
C THR A 106 9.87 -1.44 -14.51
N HIS A 107 10.37 -2.62 -14.87
CA HIS A 107 10.37 -3.82 -14.01
C HIS A 107 11.05 -3.62 -12.65
N ILE A 108 11.90 -2.59 -12.49
CA ILE A 108 12.50 -2.22 -11.20
C ILE A 108 11.43 -1.94 -10.14
N PHE A 109 10.26 -1.41 -10.54
CA PHE A 109 9.13 -1.18 -9.62
C PHE A 109 8.60 -2.48 -8.99
N LEU A 110 8.87 -3.65 -9.55
CA LEU A 110 8.41 -4.94 -9.01
C LEU A 110 9.34 -5.51 -7.93
N TYR A 111 10.60 -5.05 -7.82
CA TYR A 111 11.56 -5.59 -6.84
C TYR A 111 11.11 -5.54 -5.37
N PRO A 112 10.38 -4.50 -4.89
CA PRO A 112 9.85 -4.49 -3.54
C PRO A 112 8.92 -5.67 -3.21
N ILE A 113 8.26 -6.27 -4.21
CA ILE A 113 7.37 -7.43 -4.01
C ILE A 113 8.13 -8.62 -3.42
N THR A 114 9.38 -8.85 -3.83
CA THR A 114 10.19 -9.94 -3.31
C THR A 114 10.50 -9.75 -1.82
N PHE A 115 10.87 -8.53 -1.43
CA PHE A 115 11.10 -8.20 -0.02
C PHE A 115 9.82 -8.32 0.81
N LEU A 116 8.69 -7.88 0.27
CA LEU A 116 7.38 -8.02 0.92
C LEU A 116 6.96 -9.48 1.08
N PHE A 117 7.29 -10.35 0.13
CA PHE A 117 7.00 -11.77 0.26
C PHE A 117 7.78 -12.41 1.42
N ILE A 118 9.06 -12.06 1.56
CA ILE A 118 9.88 -12.50 2.70
C ILE A 118 9.29 -11.99 4.01
N PHE A 119 8.92 -10.70 4.06
CA PHE A 119 8.26 -10.11 5.24
C PHE A 119 6.93 -10.79 5.57
N TYR A 120 6.12 -11.10 4.57
CA TYR A 120 4.86 -11.84 4.75
C TYR A 120 5.10 -13.24 5.35
N VAL A 121 6.06 -14.00 4.81
CA VAL A 121 6.41 -15.31 5.37
C VAL A 121 6.93 -15.18 6.81
N ALA A 122 7.76 -14.17 7.09
CA ALA A 122 8.27 -13.89 8.42
C ALA A 122 7.14 -13.57 9.42
N THR A 123 6.17 -12.73 9.06
CA THR A 123 5.04 -12.36 9.94
C THR A 123 4.13 -13.55 10.23
N VAL A 124 3.84 -14.39 9.23
CA VAL A 124 3.04 -15.61 9.41
C VAL A 124 3.77 -16.64 10.30
N THR A 125 5.07 -16.86 10.06
CA THR A 125 5.88 -17.81 10.85
C THR A 125 6.15 -17.35 12.27
N ALA A 126 6.31 -16.04 12.50
CA ALA A 126 6.43 -15.45 13.82
C ALA A 126 5.11 -15.45 14.61
N GLY A 127 3.98 -15.82 13.99
CA GLY A 127 2.66 -15.80 14.62
C GLY A 127 2.07 -14.41 14.82
N TRP A 128 2.60 -13.38 14.13
CA TRP A 128 2.11 -12.02 14.26
C TRP A 128 0.94 -11.75 13.31
N ASN A 129 -0.21 -11.35 13.88
CA ASN A 129 -1.36 -10.87 13.12
C ASN A 129 -1.33 -9.34 12.97
N ILE A 130 -1.02 -8.85 11.77
CA ILE A 130 -0.93 -7.40 11.50
C ILE A 130 -2.30 -6.73 11.72
N SER A 131 -3.39 -7.42 11.36
CA SER A 131 -4.74 -6.89 11.46
C SER A 131 -5.18 -6.67 12.91
N LEU A 132 -4.78 -7.55 13.84
CA LEU A 132 -5.06 -7.35 15.27
C LEU A 132 -4.34 -6.11 15.80
N THR A 133 -3.05 -5.96 15.50
CA THR A 133 -2.28 -4.77 15.91
C THR A 133 -2.85 -3.48 15.33
N ALA A 134 -3.29 -3.52 14.06
CA ALA A 134 -3.96 -2.37 13.44
C ALA A 134 -5.26 -2.01 14.17
N MET A 135 -6.08 -3.00 14.52
CA MET A 135 -7.33 -2.78 15.25
C MET A 135 -7.10 -2.28 16.67
N ASP A 136 -6.11 -2.82 17.39
CA ASP A 136 -5.73 -2.35 18.72
C ASP A 136 -5.31 -0.88 18.70
N PHE A 137 -4.56 -0.46 17.67
CA PHE A 137 -4.20 0.93 17.47
C PHE A 137 -5.43 1.83 17.25
N TYR A 138 -6.41 1.36 16.47
CA TYR A 138 -7.68 2.08 16.28
C TYR A 138 -8.46 2.23 17.58
N HIS A 139 -8.58 1.16 18.39
CA HIS A 139 -9.26 1.21 19.68
C HIS A 139 -8.55 2.14 20.67
N LEU A 140 -7.22 2.06 20.78
CA LEU A 140 -6.42 2.94 21.65
C LEU A 140 -6.64 4.42 21.28
N ARG A 141 -6.68 4.73 19.98
CA ARG A 141 -6.91 6.10 19.51
C ARG A 141 -8.34 6.57 19.78
N ALA A 142 -9.33 5.67 19.65
CA ALA A 142 -10.72 5.98 19.95
C ALA A 142 -10.94 6.26 21.45
N GLU A 143 -10.33 5.47 22.34
CA GLU A 143 -10.39 5.66 23.80
C GLU A 143 -9.67 6.94 24.25
N ASN A 144 -8.47 7.21 23.72
CA ASN A 144 -7.73 8.43 24.06
C ASN A 144 -8.48 9.71 23.67
N ARG A 145 -9.35 9.64 22.65
CA ARG A 145 -10.22 10.76 22.27
C ARG A 145 -11.42 10.94 23.21
N GLN A 146 -11.84 9.88 23.91
CA GLN A 146 -12.90 9.96 24.94
C GLN A 146 -12.39 10.50 26.27
N ARG A 147 -11.13 10.23 26.62
CA ARG A 147 -10.49 10.73 27.87
C ARG A 147 -10.01 12.19 27.81
N GLY A 148 -9.97 12.78 26.63
CA GLY A 148 -9.56 14.17 26.41
C GLY A 148 -10.72 15.19 26.44
N HIS A 149 -11.91 14.77 26.86
CA HIS A 149 -13.11 15.60 27.05
C HIS A 149 -13.49 15.66 28.53
#